data_AF-A0A968LEX0-F1
#
_entry.id   AF-A0A968LEX0-F1
#
_cell.length_a   1.000
_cell.length_b   1.000
_cell.length_c   1.000
_cell.angle_alpha   90.00
_cell.angle_beta   90.00
_cell.angle_gamma   90.00
#
_symmetry.space_group_name_H-M   'P 1'
#
loop_
_entity.id
_entity.type
_entity.pdbx_description
1 polymer ?
#
loop_
_entity_poly.entity_id
_entity_poly.type
_entity_poly.pdbx_seq_one_letter_code
_entity_poly.pdbx_strand_id
1 'polypeptide(L)'
;MPLTLEKTANQTLEVGQSVALEQRMQDALNQARTTCADQGSDSKDCAVAWDIVEELQAAHAHQKMQEQPSQFVGYCNDHPNAEECRVYDV
;
A
#
# COMPACT_ATOMS: atom_id res chain seq x y z
N MET A 1 19.04 25.25 -3.16
CA MET A 1 18.28 24.12 -2.56
C MET A 1 17.85 23.18 -3.69
N PRO A 2 18.49 22.00 -3.87
CA PRO A 2 18.23 21.11 -5.01
C PRO A 2 17.32 19.88 -4.72
N LEU A 3 16.55 19.87 -3.62
CA LEU A 3 15.78 18.69 -3.18
C LEU A 3 14.46 18.40 -3.94
N THR A 4 14.06 19.22 -4.91
CA THR A 4 12.74 19.07 -5.56
C THR A 4 12.72 18.02 -6.68
N LEU A 5 13.83 17.78 -7.36
CA LEU A 5 13.88 16.84 -8.50
C LEU A 5 13.80 15.37 -8.07
N GLU A 6 14.50 14.98 -7.01
CA GLU A 6 14.51 13.60 -6.51
C GLU A 6 13.18 13.21 -5.86
N LYS A 7 12.56 14.13 -5.10
CA LYS A 7 11.25 13.93 -4.49
C LYS A 7 10.15 13.73 -5.55
N THR A 8 10.21 14.49 -6.64
CA THR A 8 9.25 14.40 -7.75
C THR A 8 9.40 13.07 -8.50
N ALA A 9 10.63 12.58 -8.69
CA ALA A 9 10.89 11.30 -9.36
C ALA A 9 10.45 10.08 -8.52
N ASN A 10 10.66 10.11 -7.19
CA ASN A 10 10.14 9.05 -6.32
C ASN A 10 8.60 9.07 -6.28
N GLN A 11 7.97 10.25 -6.23
CA GLN A 11 6.51 10.35 -6.21
C GLN A 11 5.85 9.82 -7.50
N THR A 12 6.45 10.00 -8.67
CA THR A 12 5.90 9.44 -9.93
C THR A 12 6.04 7.92 -10.01
N LEU A 13 7.09 7.33 -9.42
CA LEU A 13 7.29 5.88 -9.37
C LEU A 13 6.28 5.21 -8.43
N GLU A 14 6.05 5.78 -7.24
CA GLU A 14 5.14 5.24 -6.23
C GLU A 14 3.68 5.28 -6.71
N VAL A 15 3.26 6.38 -7.35
CA VAL A 15 1.93 6.50 -7.98
C VAL A 15 1.75 5.51 -9.14
N GLY A 16 2.80 5.27 -9.93
CA GLY A 16 2.76 4.26 -10.98
C GLY A 16 2.58 2.84 -10.42
N GLN A 17 3.24 2.54 -9.29
CA GLN A 17 3.11 1.26 -8.60
C GLN A 17 1.73 1.07 -7.96
N SER A 18 1.15 2.13 -7.37
CA SER A 18 -0.19 2.06 -6.79
C SER A 18 -1.27 1.79 -7.85
N VAL A 19 -1.19 2.46 -9.01
CA VAL A 19 -2.12 2.23 -10.13
C VAL A 19 -2.02 0.80 -10.68
N ALA A 20 -0.80 0.27 -10.80
CA ALA A 20 -0.59 -1.11 -11.24
C ALA A 20 -1.14 -2.16 -10.23
N LEU A 21 -1.05 -1.86 -8.92
CA LEU A 21 -1.58 -2.73 -7.88
C LEU A 21 -3.12 -2.71 -7.85
N GLU A 22 -3.73 -1.54 -8.01
CA GLU A 22 -5.19 -1.39 -8.10
C GLU A 22 -5.78 -2.16 -9.29
N GLN A 23 -5.10 -2.11 -10.45
CA GLN A 23 -5.48 -2.88 -11.63
C GLN A 23 -5.40 -4.40 -11.35
N ARG A 24 -4.30 -4.88 -10.75
CA ARG A 24 -4.16 -6.30 -10.35
C ARG A 24 -5.25 -6.76 -9.40
N MET A 25 -5.65 -5.90 -8.44
CA MET A 25 -6.71 -6.22 -7.50
C MET A 25 -8.06 -6.35 -8.22
N GLN A 26 -8.34 -5.47 -9.20
CA GLN A 26 -9.56 -5.55 -9.99
C GLN A 26 -9.61 -6.79 -10.89
N ASP A 27 -8.47 -7.18 -11.46
CA ASP A 27 -8.34 -8.41 -12.25
C ASP A 27 -8.55 -9.64 -11.38
N ALA A 28 -7.94 -9.69 -10.18
CA ALA A 28 -8.11 -10.79 -9.22
C ALA A 28 -9.56 -10.92 -8.74
N LEU A 29 -10.26 -9.80 -8.50
CA LEU A 29 -11.68 -9.80 -8.15
C LEU A 29 -12.55 -10.40 -9.26
N ASN A 30 -12.26 -10.04 -10.51
CA ASN A 30 -12.98 -10.61 -11.66
C ASN A 30 -12.69 -12.10 -11.78
N GLN A 31 -11.43 -12.51 -11.63
CA GLN A 31 -11.02 -13.90 -11.68
C GLN A 31 -11.69 -14.72 -10.57
N ALA A 32 -11.70 -14.24 -9.32
CA ALA A 32 -12.38 -14.90 -8.21
C ALA A 32 -13.87 -15.09 -8.50
N ARG A 33 -14.55 -14.05 -8.99
CA ARG A 33 -15.97 -14.15 -9.37
C ARG A 33 -16.22 -15.19 -10.46
N THR A 34 -15.41 -15.19 -11.52
CA THR A 34 -15.52 -16.17 -12.61
C THR A 34 -15.22 -17.58 -12.13
N THR A 35 -14.14 -17.80 -11.37
CA THR A 35 -13.80 -19.12 -10.83
C THR A 35 -14.89 -19.65 -9.91
N CYS A 36 -15.45 -18.82 -9.03
CA CYS A 36 -16.56 -19.23 -8.17
C CYS A 36 -17.86 -19.52 -8.94
N ALA A 37 -18.11 -18.80 -10.04
CA ALA A 37 -19.27 -19.06 -10.91
C ALA A 37 -19.12 -20.37 -11.70
N ASP A 38 -17.91 -20.67 -12.17
CA ASP A 38 -17.62 -21.84 -13.01
C ASP A 38 -17.41 -23.13 -12.20
N GLN A 39 -16.70 -23.05 -11.07
CA GLN A 39 -16.34 -24.20 -10.23
C GLN A 39 -17.31 -24.42 -9.05
N GLY A 40 -18.17 -23.44 -8.78
CA GLY A 40 -19.08 -23.43 -7.63
C GLY A 40 -18.50 -22.68 -6.43
N SER A 41 -19.40 -22.08 -5.62
CA SER A 41 -19.04 -21.21 -4.49
C SER A 41 -18.25 -21.93 -3.40
N ASP A 42 -18.50 -23.22 -3.20
CA ASP A 42 -17.88 -24.02 -2.12
C ASP A 42 -16.67 -24.82 -2.64
N SER A 43 -16.23 -24.55 -3.87
CA SER A 43 -15.06 -25.21 -4.45
C SER A 43 -13.77 -24.71 -3.84
N LYS A 44 -12.75 -25.57 -3.81
CA LYS A 44 -11.41 -25.19 -3.36
C LYS A 44 -10.81 -24.09 -4.25
N ASP A 45 -11.09 -24.13 -5.54
CA ASP A 45 -10.57 -23.16 -6.49
C ASP A 45 -11.19 -21.77 -6.27
N CYS A 46 -12.48 -21.70 -5.89
CA CYS A 46 -13.12 -20.45 -5.48
C CYS A 46 -12.47 -19.88 -4.20
N ALA A 47 -12.21 -20.73 -3.20
CA ALA A 47 -11.53 -20.31 -1.97
C ALA A 47 -10.12 -19.76 -2.24
N VAL A 48 -9.31 -20.49 -3.03
CA VAL A 48 -7.96 -20.04 -3.40
C VAL A 48 -7.99 -18.74 -4.19
N ALA A 49 -8.98 -18.54 -5.07
CA ALA A 49 -9.09 -17.29 -5.82
C ALA A 49 -9.42 -16.09 -4.91
N TRP A 50 -10.22 -16.30 -3.86
CA TRP A 50 -10.48 -15.28 -2.85
C TRP A 50 -9.27 -15.04 -1.93
N ASP A 51 -8.52 -16.09 -1.55
CA ASP A 51 -7.28 -15.94 -0.78
C ASP A 51 -6.30 -14.99 -1.49
N ILE A 52 -6.17 -15.11 -2.82
CA ILE A 52 -5.33 -14.21 -3.62
C ILE A 52 -5.79 -12.75 -3.54
N VAL A 53 -7.11 -12.51 -3.55
CA VAL A 53 -7.68 -11.16 -3.40
C VAL A 53 -7.37 -10.61 -2.00
N GLU A 54 -7.52 -11.41 -0.96
CA GLU A 54 -7.23 -11.02 0.41
C GLU A 54 -5.75 -10.66 0.61
N GLU A 55 -4.83 -11.47 0.08
CA GLU A 55 -3.39 -11.19 0.14
C GLU A 55 -3.01 -9.90 -0.61
N LEU A 56 -3.58 -9.65 -1.79
CA LEU A 56 -3.34 -8.41 -2.53
C LEU A 56 -3.86 -7.18 -1.77
N GLN A 57 -5.02 -7.28 -1.13
CA GLN A 57 -5.58 -6.22 -0.31
C GLN A 57 -4.72 -5.95 0.93
N ALA A 58 -4.24 -7.01 1.58
CA ALA A 58 -3.36 -6.91 2.74
C ALA A 58 -2.03 -6.22 2.36
N ALA A 59 -1.42 -6.61 1.24
CA ALA A 59 -0.20 -6.00 0.72
C ALA A 59 -0.40 -4.50 0.43
N HIS A 60 -1.51 -4.14 -0.22
CA HIS A 60 -1.84 -2.75 -0.52
C HIS A 60 -2.07 -1.92 0.75
N ALA A 61 -2.78 -2.45 1.74
CA ALA A 61 -2.99 -1.78 3.03
C ALA A 61 -1.65 -1.59 3.77
N HIS A 62 -0.79 -2.60 3.75
CA HIS A 62 0.53 -2.55 4.35
C HIS A 62 1.41 -1.48 3.70
N GLN A 63 1.43 -1.43 2.37
CA GLN A 63 2.14 -0.38 1.62
C GLN A 63 1.67 1.02 2.04
N LYS A 64 0.35 1.25 2.11
CA LYS A 64 -0.21 2.55 2.55
C LYS A 64 0.19 2.94 3.97
N MET A 65 0.31 1.98 4.88
CA MET A 65 0.77 2.25 6.26
C MET A 65 2.25 2.64 6.31
N GLN A 66 3.09 2.10 5.42
CA GLN A 66 4.51 2.45 5.37
C GLN A 66 4.76 3.82 4.74
N GLU A 67 3.98 4.19 3.73
CA GLU A 67 4.19 5.41 2.94
C GLU A 67 3.83 6.70 3.69
N GLN A 68 3.00 6.64 4.73
CA GLN A 68 2.49 7.84 5.41
C GLN A 68 2.92 7.88 6.88
N PRO A 69 4.05 8.54 7.20
CA PRO A 69 4.31 8.92 8.58
C PRO A 69 3.17 9.80 9.09
N SER A 70 2.84 9.69 10.37
CA SER A 70 1.85 10.58 10.97
C SER A 70 2.32 12.04 10.80
N GLN A 71 1.37 12.98 10.76
CA GLN A 71 1.69 14.40 10.63
C GLN A 71 2.70 14.86 11.69
N PHE A 72 2.60 14.27 12.89
CA PHE A 72 3.54 14.50 13.98
C PHE A 72 4.95 13.97 13.67
N VAL A 73 5.08 12.74 13.16
CA VAL A 73 6.38 12.18 12.76
C VAL A 73 7.00 13.00 11.62
N GLY A 74 6.20 13.39 10.62
CA GLY A 74 6.65 14.29 9.56
C GLY A 74 7.16 15.62 10.10
N TYR A 75 6.41 16.26 11.00
CA TYR A 75 6.81 17.49 11.67
C TYR A 75 8.11 17.33 12.46
N CYS A 76 8.27 16.25 13.22
CA CYS A 76 9.48 16.01 14.00
C CYS A 76 10.71 15.70 13.14
N ASN A 77 10.53 15.07 11.97
CA ASN A 77 11.62 14.88 11.00
C ASN A 77 12.13 16.21 10.44
N ASP A 78 11.22 17.16 10.17
CA ASP A 78 11.57 18.49 9.66
C ASP A 78 12.06 19.45 10.77
N HIS A 79 11.63 19.21 12.02
CA HIS A 79 11.92 20.04 13.20
C HIS A 79 12.43 19.21 14.40
N PRO A 80 13.62 18.59 14.32
CA PRO A 80 14.12 17.68 15.36
C PRO A 80 14.39 18.37 16.72
N ASN A 81 14.53 19.70 16.71
CA ASN A 81 14.79 20.49 17.91
C ASN A 81 13.52 21.13 18.52
N ALA A 82 12.33 20.89 17.94
CA ALA A 82 11.07 21.31 18.54
C ALA A 82 10.89 20.67 19.93
N GLU A 83 10.24 21.36 20.86
CA GLU A 83 10.13 20.88 22.24
C GLU A 83 9.41 19.53 22.34
N GLU A 84 8.47 19.28 21.44
CA GLU A 84 7.66 18.07 21.34
C GLU A 84 8.40 16.90 20.67
N CYS A 85 9.54 17.16 20.01
CA CYS A 85 10.23 16.18 19.16
C CYS A 85 11.61 15.77 19.69
N ARG A 86 12.09 16.37 20.79
CA ARG A 86 13.38 16.02 21.39
C ARG A 86 13.34 14.62 21.99
N VAL A 87 14.16 13.73 21.45
CA VAL A 87 14.41 12.41 22.01
C VAL A 87 15.77 12.45 22.70
N TYR A 88 15.83 12.01 23.96
CA TYR A 88 17.06 11.93 24.74
C TYR A 88 17.44 10.46 24.91
N ASP A 89 18.70 10.10 24.63
CA ASP A 89 19.21 8.77 24.97
C ASP A 89 19.28 8.64 26.50
N VAL A 90 18.74 7.52 27.00
CA VAL A 90 18.72 7.13 28.43
C VAL A 90 19.74 6.05 28.73
#